data_AF-A0A2V7PJK6-F1
#
_entry.id   AF-A0A2V7PJK6-F1
#
_cell.length_a   1.000
_cell.length_b   1.000
_cell.length_c   1.000
_cell.angle_alpha   90.00
_cell.angle_beta   90.00
_cell.angle_gamma   90.00
#
_symmetry.space_group_name_H-M   'P 1'
#
loop_
_entity.id
_entity.type
_entity.pdbx_description
1 polymer ?
#
loop_
_entity_poly.entity_id
_entity_poly.type
_entity_poly.pdbx_seq_one_letter_code
_entity_poly.pdbx_strand_id
1 'polypeptide(L)'
;ELREKALFSLSQIDNARAAQILRDYAANERAPEEAREKAIFWLGQRRSPENAAFLRGLYAKLTVEDLKEKVIFSLSQMGGAENGRWLMDIALNEREPVEMRKKALFWVGQTGGNLDQLTGLYDRMRNQDMKEQLIFVYSQRHEPAALDQLIRIAKTEQDKELRKKAIFWLGQSHDPRAAQVLLEIINR
;
A
#
# COMPACT_ATOMS: atom_id res chain seq x y z
N GLU A 1 22.97 3.74 16.47
CA GLU A 1 22.50 3.80 17.88
C GLU A 1 22.26 5.20 18.45
N LEU A 2 23.27 6.01 18.83
CA LEU A 2 23.04 7.29 19.54
C LEU A 2 22.13 8.26 18.77
N ARG A 3 22.29 8.31 17.45
CA ARG A 3 21.48 9.14 16.56
C ARG A 3 20.03 8.69 16.47
N GLU A 4 19.80 7.39 16.39
CA GLU A 4 18.43 6.84 16.39
C GLU A 4 17.73 7.10 17.71
N LYS A 5 18.45 6.94 18.83
CA LYS A 5 17.95 7.31 20.17
C LYS A 5 17.58 8.79 20.22
N ALA A 6 18.40 9.68 19.65
CA ALA A 6 18.07 11.10 19.58
C ALA A 6 16.83 11.40 18.70
N LEU A 7 16.69 10.75 17.54
CA LEU A 7 15.53 10.89 16.67
C LEU A 7 14.24 10.39 17.35
N PHE A 8 14.33 9.26 18.06
CA PHE A 8 13.26 8.76 18.89
C PHE A 8 12.90 9.75 20.01
N SER A 9 13.87 10.24 20.76
CA SER A 9 13.62 11.24 21.82
C SER A 9 12.96 12.50 21.27
N LEU A 10 13.40 13.00 20.11
CA LEU A 10 12.75 14.13 19.42
C LEU A 10 11.30 13.81 19.04
N SER A 11 10.97 12.56 18.71
CA SER A 11 9.60 12.17 18.41
C SER A 11 8.69 12.13 19.65
N GLN A 12 9.26 11.91 20.83
CA GLN A 12 8.50 11.92 22.09
C GLN A 12 8.24 13.34 22.61
N ILE A 13 8.98 14.35 22.10
CA ILE A 13 8.80 15.74 22.50
C ILE A 13 7.66 16.36 21.70
N ASP A 14 6.54 16.61 22.37
CA ASP A 14 5.37 17.22 21.74
C ASP A 14 5.48 18.74 21.64
N ASN A 15 6.35 19.20 20.74
CA ASN A 15 6.38 20.60 20.33
C ASN A 15 6.67 20.76 18.83
N ALA A 16 6.35 21.95 18.31
CA ALA A 16 6.50 22.29 16.90
C ALA A 16 7.98 22.27 16.44
N ARG A 17 8.92 22.64 17.33
CA ARG A 17 10.34 22.68 17.01
C ARG A 17 10.93 21.29 16.78
N ALA A 18 10.57 20.32 17.61
CA ALA A 18 11.00 18.94 17.49
C ALA A 18 10.44 18.30 16.21
N ALA A 19 9.17 18.60 15.87
CA ALA A 19 8.59 18.17 14.60
C ALA A 19 9.36 18.76 13.40
N GLN A 20 9.70 20.06 13.46
CA GLN A 20 10.49 20.69 12.40
C GLN A 20 11.88 20.05 12.23
N ILE A 21 12.57 19.75 13.33
CA ILE A 21 13.89 19.09 13.28
C ILE A 21 13.79 17.73 12.60
N LEU A 22 12.75 16.93 12.90
CA LEU A 22 12.53 15.65 12.23
C LEU A 22 12.28 15.81 10.73
N ARG A 23 11.52 16.83 10.31
CA ARG A 23 11.28 17.14 8.90
C ARG A 23 12.57 17.54 8.19
N ASP A 24 13.33 18.45 8.79
CA ASP A 24 14.62 18.91 8.24
C ASP A 24 15.59 17.72 8.09
N TYR A 25 15.61 16.81 9.07
CA TYR A 25 16.46 15.63 9.02
C TYR A 25 16.02 14.63 7.94
N ALA A 26 14.72 14.36 7.81
CA ALA A 26 14.17 13.48 6.77
C ALA A 26 14.49 13.99 5.35
N ALA A 27 14.46 15.31 5.15
CA ALA A 27 14.74 15.97 3.88
C ALA A 27 16.24 16.13 3.56
N ASN A 28 17.13 15.94 4.53
CA ASN A 28 18.56 16.14 4.34
C ASN A 28 19.20 14.99 3.55
N GLU A 29 19.47 15.19 2.26
CA GLU A 29 20.10 14.20 1.38
C GLU A 29 21.51 13.77 1.82
N ARG A 30 22.20 14.57 2.63
CA ARG A 30 23.52 14.24 3.19
C ARG A 30 23.44 13.41 4.47
N ALA A 31 22.25 13.25 5.04
CA ALA A 31 22.07 12.41 6.22
C ALA A 31 22.05 10.92 5.81
N PRO A 32 22.56 10.01 6.66
CA PRO A 32 22.47 8.57 6.40
C PRO A 32 21.03 8.10 6.24
N GLU A 33 20.82 7.21 5.27
CA GLU A 33 19.49 6.73 4.86
C GLU A 33 18.70 6.13 6.03
N GLU A 34 19.31 5.26 6.82
CA GLU A 34 18.66 4.66 8.00
C GLU A 34 18.12 5.72 8.98
N ALA A 35 18.89 6.79 9.20
CA ALA A 35 18.47 7.86 10.10
C ALA A 35 17.33 8.71 9.48
N ARG A 36 17.35 8.91 8.15
CA ARG A 36 16.23 9.55 7.43
C ARG A 36 14.98 8.69 7.49
N GLU A 37 15.11 7.37 7.32
CA GLU A 37 14.02 6.41 7.43
C GLU A 37 13.36 6.47 8.81
N LYS A 38 14.15 6.49 9.90
CA LYS A 38 13.63 6.67 11.27
C LYS A 38 12.91 8.01 11.43
N ALA A 39 13.44 9.09 10.87
CA ALA A 39 12.77 10.39 10.92
C ALA A 39 11.40 10.34 10.21
N ILE A 40 11.33 9.75 9.01
CA ILE A 40 10.08 9.52 8.26
C ILE A 40 9.08 8.67 9.05
N PHE A 41 9.56 7.59 9.68
CA PHE A 41 8.74 6.73 10.52
C PHE A 41 8.12 7.51 11.70
N TRP A 42 8.95 8.23 12.46
CA TRP A 42 8.50 8.98 13.63
C TRP A 42 7.57 10.15 13.28
N LEU A 43 7.76 10.80 12.13
CA LEU A 43 6.81 11.77 11.60
C LEU A 43 5.44 11.14 11.32
N GLY A 44 5.40 9.89 10.84
CA GLY A 44 4.16 9.12 10.65
C GLY A 44 3.46 8.76 11.96
N GLN A 45 4.24 8.41 13.00
CA GLN A 45 3.69 8.12 14.34
C GLN A 45 3.09 9.37 14.99
N ARG A 46 3.66 10.56 14.72
CA ARG A 46 3.12 11.85 15.15
C ARG A 46 2.06 12.34 14.16
N ARG A 47 0.88 11.74 14.21
CA ARG A 47 -0.21 12.04 13.27
C ARG A 47 -0.61 13.52 13.32
N SER A 48 -0.34 14.26 12.25
CA SER A 48 -0.83 15.62 12.04
C SER A 48 -1.01 15.90 10.54
N PRO A 49 -1.94 16.79 10.15
CA PRO A 49 -2.09 17.20 8.74
C PRO A 49 -0.79 17.75 8.13
N GLU A 50 -0.01 18.50 8.91
CA GLU A 50 1.26 19.09 8.47
C GLU A 50 2.31 18.02 8.21
N ASN A 51 2.40 16.99 9.06
CA ASN A 51 3.30 15.86 8.84
C ASN A 51 2.87 15.04 7.62
N ALA A 52 1.57 14.82 7.42
CA ALA A 52 1.06 14.10 6.25
C ALA A 52 1.38 14.85 4.96
N ALA A 53 1.11 16.16 4.93
CA ALA A 53 1.42 17.02 3.80
C ALA A 53 2.93 17.05 3.51
N PHE A 54 3.76 17.17 4.55
CA PHE A 54 5.22 17.12 4.42
C PHE A 54 5.69 15.79 3.83
N LEU A 55 5.22 14.65 4.34
CA LEU A 55 5.63 13.32 3.88
C LEU A 55 5.23 13.09 2.41
N ARG A 56 4.02 13.47 2.00
CA ARG A 56 3.59 13.42 0.59
C ARG A 56 4.48 14.27 -0.32
N GLY A 57 4.84 15.48 0.13
CA GLY A 57 5.76 16.36 -0.60
C GLY A 57 7.20 15.85 -0.64
N LEU A 58 7.66 15.16 0.43
CA LEU A 58 8.97 14.54 0.50
C LEU A 58 9.08 13.38 -0.50
N TYR A 59 8.05 12.53 -0.61
CA TYR A 59 8.02 11.38 -1.52
C TYR A 59 8.46 11.74 -2.96
N ALA A 60 7.91 12.83 -3.49
CA ALA A 60 8.19 13.29 -4.85
C ALA A 60 9.66 13.70 -5.09
N LYS A 61 10.42 13.95 -4.03
CA LYS A 61 11.83 14.35 -4.07
C LYS A 61 12.78 13.19 -3.76
N LEU A 62 12.26 12.07 -3.25
CA LEU A 62 13.09 10.92 -2.89
C LEU A 62 13.50 10.13 -4.14
N THR A 63 14.77 9.79 -4.21
CA THR A 63 15.34 8.88 -5.22
C THR A 63 15.59 7.48 -4.66
N VAL A 64 15.75 7.35 -3.35
CA VAL A 64 15.97 6.09 -2.64
C VAL A 64 14.64 5.38 -2.39
N GLU A 65 14.50 4.15 -2.90
CA GLU A 65 13.27 3.37 -2.85
C GLU A 65 12.84 3.01 -1.41
N ASP A 66 13.78 2.65 -0.54
CA ASP A 66 13.47 2.31 0.86
C ASP A 66 12.85 3.50 1.62
N LEU A 67 13.30 4.73 1.32
CA LEU A 67 12.72 5.94 1.89
C LEU A 67 11.31 6.20 1.32
N LYS A 68 11.09 5.95 0.03
CA LYS A 68 9.76 6.03 -0.60
C LYS A 68 8.80 5.02 0.03
N GLU A 69 9.23 3.78 0.23
CA GLU A 69 8.46 2.74 0.90
C GLU A 69 8.11 3.17 2.34
N LYS A 70 9.07 3.74 3.07
CA LYS A 70 8.80 4.24 4.43
C LYS A 70 7.77 5.35 4.44
N VAL A 71 7.78 6.26 3.47
CA VAL A 71 6.74 7.31 3.36
C VAL A 71 5.36 6.69 3.11
N ILE A 72 5.26 5.75 2.16
CA ILE A 72 4.02 5.02 1.87
C ILE A 72 3.48 4.34 3.14
N PHE A 73 4.35 3.64 3.86
CA PHE A 73 4.02 3.01 5.14
C PHE A 73 3.56 4.03 6.18
N SER A 74 4.32 5.11 6.40
CA SER A 74 3.97 6.13 7.39
C SER A 74 2.59 6.75 7.10
N LEU A 75 2.33 7.11 5.85
CA LEU A 75 1.05 7.71 5.44
C LEU A 75 -0.12 6.72 5.53
N SER A 76 0.10 5.42 5.26
CA SER A 76 -0.93 4.41 5.45
C SER A 76 -1.30 4.25 6.93
N GLN A 77 -0.31 4.25 7.82
CA GLN A 77 -0.53 4.18 9.26
C GLN A 77 -1.24 5.42 9.81
N MET A 78 -0.95 6.60 9.26
CA MET A 78 -1.66 7.83 9.63
C MET A 78 -3.14 7.76 9.29
N GLY A 79 -3.50 7.09 8.19
CA GLY A 79 -4.87 6.96 7.70
C GLY A 79 -5.46 8.29 7.21
N GLY A 80 -6.78 8.33 7.04
CA GLY A 80 -7.52 9.50 6.57
C GLY A 80 -7.75 9.52 5.06
N ALA A 81 -8.85 10.15 4.64
CA ALA A 81 -9.34 10.11 3.25
C ALA A 81 -8.32 10.67 2.24
N GLU A 82 -7.58 11.71 2.61
CA GLU A 82 -6.58 12.33 1.74
C GLU A 82 -5.36 11.42 1.54
N ASN A 83 -4.87 10.77 2.61
CA ASN A 83 -3.76 9.81 2.50
C ASN A 83 -4.18 8.56 1.72
N GLY A 84 -5.42 8.09 1.90
CA GLY A 84 -5.98 6.99 1.12
C GLY A 84 -6.04 7.32 -0.38
N ARG A 85 -6.49 8.54 -0.72
CA ARG A 85 -6.50 9.03 -2.12
C ARG A 85 -5.08 9.10 -2.69
N TRP A 86 -4.14 9.66 -1.93
CA TRP A 86 -2.75 9.75 -2.36
C TRP A 86 -2.12 8.37 -2.59
N LEU A 87 -2.37 7.38 -1.72
CA LEU A 87 -1.91 6.01 -1.94
C LEU A 87 -2.51 5.39 -3.20
N MET A 88 -3.80 5.64 -3.47
CA MET A 88 -4.42 5.20 -4.72
C MET A 88 -3.76 5.87 -5.94
N ASP A 89 -3.47 7.17 -5.87
CA ASP A 89 -2.80 7.89 -6.95
C ASP A 89 -1.41 7.28 -7.24
N ILE A 90 -0.64 6.91 -6.21
CA ILE A 90 0.63 6.18 -6.39
C ILE A 90 0.40 4.81 -7.05
N ALA A 91 -0.57 4.02 -6.59
CA ALA A 91 -0.84 2.70 -7.16
C ALA A 91 -1.18 2.76 -8.66
N LEU A 92 -1.93 3.80 -9.07
CA LEU A 92 -2.39 3.98 -10.45
C LEU A 92 -1.40 4.72 -11.36
N ASN A 93 -0.38 5.37 -10.80
CA ASN A 93 0.61 6.12 -11.58
C ASN A 93 1.59 5.17 -12.30
N GLU A 94 1.45 5.02 -13.61
CA GLU A 94 2.35 4.19 -14.43
C GLU A 94 3.80 4.69 -14.50
N ARG A 95 4.07 5.92 -14.05
CA ARG A 95 5.43 6.47 -13.97
C ARG A 95 6.16 6.07 -12.67
N GLU A 96 5.45 5.57 -11.66
CA GLU A 96 6.10 5.08 -10.44
C GLU A 96 6.69 3.69 -10.65
N PRO A 97 7.80 3.35 -9.96
CA PRO A 97 8.32 1.99 -9.92
C PRO A 97 7.24 0.99 -9.50
N VAL A 98 7.20 -0.18 -10.15
CA VAL A 98 6.17 -1.19 -9.91
C VAL A 98 6.06 -1.60 -8.43
N GLU A 99 7.19 -1.68 -7.73
CA GLU A 99 7.20 -2.01 -6.30
C GLU A 99 6.52 -0.94 -5.44
N MET A 100 6.72 0.35 -5.72
CA MET A 100 6.01 1.42 -5.00
C MET A 100 4.50 1.36 -5.24
N ARG A 101 4.10 1.08 -6.48
CA ARG A 101 2.70 0.92 -6.85
C ARG A 101 2.07 -0.28 -6.12
N LYS A 102 2.78 -1.41 -6.04
CA LYS A 102 2.33 -2.61 -5.32
C LYS A 102 2.19 -2.35 -3.83
N LYS A 103 3.17 -1.69 -3.20
CA LYS A 103 3.13 -1.32 -1.78
C LYS A 103 1.98 -0.37 -1.48
N ALA A 104 1.76 0.63 -2.33
CA ALA A 104 0.64 1.55 -2.18
C ALA A 104 -0.71 0.81 -2.31
N LEU A 105 -0.86 -0.05 -3.32
CA LEU A 105 -2.08 -0.86 -3.52
C LEU A 105 -2.33 -1.81 -2.35
N PHE A 106 -1.28 -2.44 -1.81
CA PHE A 106 -1.36 -3.25 -0.60
C PHE A 106 -1.96 -2.45 0.56
N TRP A 107 -1.42 -1.25 0.83
CA TRP A 107 -1.89 -0.41 1.93
C TRP A 107 -3.29 0.16 1.71
N VAL A 108 -3.69 0.45 0.47
CA VAL A 108 -5.09 0.78 0.13
C VAL A 108 -6.02 -0.39 0.49
N GLY A 109 -5.60 -1.62 0.18
CA GLY A 109 -6.34 -2.83 0.54
C GLY A 109 -6.49 -3.01 2.06
N GLN A 110 -5.43 -2.74 2.83
CA GLN A 110 -5.38 -2.94 4.28
C GLN A 110 -6.07 -1.84 5.09
N THR A 111 -5.97 -0.58 4.67
CA THR A 111 -6.47 0.57 5.45
C THR A 111 -7.94 0.91 5.19
N GLY A 112 -8.67 0.01 4.52
CA GLY A 112 -10.11 0.19 4.27
C GLY A 112 -10.41 1.06 3.05
N GLY A 113 -9.57 1.03 2.01
CA GLY A 113 -9.93 1.58 0.70
C GLY A 113 -11.29 1.07 0.25
N ASN A 114 -12.10 1.95 -0.36
CA ASN A 114 -13.43 1.58 -0.82
C ASN A 114 -13.29 0.49 -1.90
N LEU A 115 -13.87 -0.68 -1.65
CA LEU A 115 -13.80 -1.83 -2.56
C LEU A 115 -14.39 -1.49 -3.94
N ASP A 116 -15.36 -0.58 -4.04
CA ASP A 116 -15.89 -0.08 -5.32
C ASP A 116 -14.79 0.57 -6.17
N GLN A 117 -13.85 1.26 -5.53
CA GLN A 117 -12.71 1.84 -6.22
C GLN A 117 -11.73 0.76 -6.72
N LEU A 118 -11.66 -0.39 -6.03
CA LEU A 118 -10.76 -1.49 -6.37
C LEU A 118 -11.35 -2.45 -7.42
N THR A 119 -12.65 -2.71 -7.41
CA THR A 119 -13.29 -3.74 -8.26
C THR A 119 -13.11 -3.49 -9.76
N GLY A 120 -13.20 -2.24 -10.21
CA GLY A 120 -12.98 -1.86 -11.60
C GLY A 120 -11.50 -1.67 -12.00
N LEU A 121 -10.54 -1.87 -11.10
CA LEU A 121 -9.12 -1.66 -11.42
C LEU A 121 -8.53 -2.82 -12.21
N TYR A 122 -8.96 -4.05 -11.94
CA TYR A 122 -8.36 -5.23 -12.54
C TYR A 122 -8.39 -5.19 -14.08
N ASP A 123 -9.53 -4.80 -14.66
CA ASP A 123 -9.72 -4.77 -16.11
C ASP A 123 -8.98 -3.59 -16.77
N ARG A 124 -8.66 -2.54 -16.00
CA ARG A 124 -7.92 -1.36 -16.48
C ARG A 124 -6.40 -1.53 -16.36
N MET A 125 -5.93 -2.40 -15.46
CA MET A 125 -4.51 -2.65 -15.25
C MET A 125 -3.91 -3.45 -16.40
N ARG A 126 -2.82 -2.94 -16.98
CA ARG A 126 -2.06 -3.62 -18.04
C ARG A 126 -0.90 -4.46 -17.50
N ASN A 127 -0.26 -3.99 -16.43
CA ASN A 127 0.87 -4.66 -15.82
C ASN A 127 0.43 -5.91 -15.05
N GLN A 128 1.04 -7.06 -15.36
CA GLN A 128 0.70 -8.35 -14.78
C GLN A 128 0.97 -8.40 -13.27
N ASP A 129 2.09 -7.86 -12.79
CA ASP A 129 2.43 -7.83 -11.37
C ASP A 129 1.42 -7.00 -10.55
N MET A 130 0.90 -5.91 -11.14
CA MET A 130 -0.16 -5.10 -10.53
C MET A 130 -1.48 -5.85 -10.47
N LYS A 131 -1.85 -6.59 -11.53
CA LYS A 131 -3.04 -7.46 -11.51
C LYS A 131 -2.93 -8.55 -10.44
N GLU A 132 -1.76 -9.18 -10.33
CA GLU A 132 -1.49 -10.14 -9.27
C GLU A 132 -1.61 -9.52 -7.88
N GLN A 133 -1.02 -8.34 -7.67
CA GLN A 133 -1.13 -7.63 -6.40
C GLN A 133 -2.59 -7.32 -6.06
N LEU A 134 -3.41 -6.99 -7.05
CA LEU A 134 -4.83 -6.73 -6.87
C LEU A 134 -5.62 -8.01 -6.52
N ILE A 135 -5.29 -9.15 -7.15
CA ILE A 135 -5.81 -10.47 -6.76
C ILE A 135 -5.49 -10.75 -5.30
N PHE A 136 -4.25 -10.52 -4.87
CA PHE A 136 -3.86 -10.67 -3.48
C PHE A 136 -4.65 -9.72 -2.57
N VAL A 137 -4.82 -8.45 -2.96
CA VAL A 137 -5.65 -7.51 -2.18
C VAL A 137 -7.07 -8.04 -2.03
N TYR A 138 -7.72 -8.54 -3.09
CA TYR A 138 -9.06 -9.13 -2.97
C TYR A 138 -9.10 -10.34 -2.03
N SER A 139 -8.05 -11.16 -1.97
CA SER A 139 -8.02 -12.32 -1.05
C SER A 139 -7.90 -11.93 0.42
N GLN A 140 -7.38 -10.74 0.72
CA GLN A 140 -7.29 -10.21 2.08
C GLN A 140 -8.56 -9.49 2.53
N ARG A 141 -9.56 -9.32 1.64
CA ARG A 141 -10.81 -8.62 1.93
C ARG A 141 -11.89 -9.61 2.36
N HIS A 142 -12.70 -9.19 3.33
CA HIS A 142 -13.77 -10.02 3.89
C HIS A 142 -15.14 -9.76 3.23
N GLU A 143 -15.24 -8.72 2.42
CA GLU A 143 -16.48 -8.36 1.75
C GLU A 143 -16.86 -9.37 0.66
N PRO A 144 -18.15 -9.76 0.56
CA PRO A 144 -18.61 -10.69 -0.47
C PRO A 144 -18.21 -10.30 -1.90
N ALA A 145 -18.23 -9.00 -2.20
CA ALA A 145 -17.87 -8.46 -3.51
C ALA A 145 -16.39 -8.68 -3.88
N ALA A 146 -15.49 -8.84 -2.90
CA ALA A 146 -14.08 -9.16 -3.17
C ALA A 146 -13.94 -10.62 -3.63
N LEU A 147 -14.69 -11.54 -3.01
CA LEU A 147 -14.79 -12.91 -3.47
C LEU A 147 -15.40 -12.99 -4.87
N ASP A 148 -16.42 -12.18 -5.15
CA ASP A 148 -17.04 -12.13 -6.48
C ASP A 148 -16.01 -11.74 -7.57
N GLN A 149 -15.07 -10.84 -7.26
CA GLN A 149 -13.95 -10.54 -8.16
C GLN A 149 -13.00 -11.72 -8.35
N LEU A 150 -12.62 -12.42 -7.28
CA LEU A 150 -11.78 -13.63 -7.38
C LEU A 150 -12.45 -14.72 -8.23
N ILE A 151 -13.76 -14.96 -8.03
CA ILE A 151 -14.57 -15.90 -8.81
C ILE A 151 -14.58 -15.49 -10.29
N ARG A 152 -14.83 -14.21 -10.58
CA ARG A 152 -14.81 -13.68 -11.95
C ARG A 152 -13.47 -13.93 -12.62
N ILE A 153 -12.37 -13.54 -11.97
CA ILE A 153 -11.01 -13.69 -12.50
C ILE A 153 -10.70 -15.17 -12.76
N ALA A 154 -11.01 -16.07 -11.82
CA ALA A 154 -10.81 -17.52 -11.98
C ALA A 154 -11.58 -18.08 -13.20
N LYS A 155 -12.79 -17.55 -13.48
CA LYS A 155 -13.63 -17.98 -14.60
C LYS A 155 -13.24 -17.36 -15.94
N THR A 156 -12.78 -16.10 -15.99
CA THR A 156 -12.68 -15.33 -17.26
C THR A 156 -11.27 -14.91 -17.66
N GLU A 157 -10.28 -14.86 -16.75
CA GLU A 157 -8.94 -14.30 -17.06
C GLU A 157 -8.17 -15.15 -18.07
N GLN A 158 -7.78 -14.56 -19.19
CA GLN A 158 -7.09 -15.26 -20.28
C GLN A 158 -5.65 -15.63 -19.91
N ASP A 159 -5.00 -14.83 -19.06
CA ASP A 159 -3.68 -15.15 -18.52
C ASP A 159 -3.77 -16.33 -17.54
N LYS A 160 -3.08 -17.43 -17.87
CA LYS A 160 -3.11 -18.67 -17.08
C LYS A 160 -2.53 -18.51 -15.69
N GLU A 161 -1.49 -17.69 -15.52
CA GLU A 161 -0.82 -17.50 -14.23
C GLU A 161 -1.69 -16.65 -13.29
N LEU A 162 -2.31 -15.59 -13.80
CA LEU A 162 -3.27 -14.80 -13.02
C LEU A 162 -4.51 -15.61 -12.64
N ARG A 163 -5.02 -16.43 -13.57
CA ARG A 163 -6.14 -17.34 -13.30
C ARG A 163 -5.80 -18.35 -12.20
N LYS A 164 -4.61 -18.97 -12.24
CA LYS A 164 -4.13 -19.89 -11.19
C LYS A 164 -4.06 -19.20 -9.83
N LYS A 165 -3.57 -17.95 -9.76
CA LYS A 165 -3.49 -17.18 -8.51
C LYS A 165 -4.88 -16.91 -7.93
N ALA A 166 -5.86 -16.54 -8.76
CA ALA A 166 -7.24 -16.39 -8.29
C ALA A 166 -7.81 -17.71 -7.76
N ILE A 167 -7.60 -18.82 -8.46
CA ILE A 167 -8.02 -20.17 -8.01
C ILE A 167 -7.35 -20.54 -6.68
N PHE A 168 -6.05 -20.29 -6.53
CA PHE A 168 -5.32 -20.52 -5.29
C PHE A 168 -5.95 -19.79 -4.12
N TRP A 169 -6.25 -18.49 -4.27
CA TRP A 169 -6.87 -17.69 -3.22
C TRP A 169 -8.32 -18.08 -2.94
N LEU A 170 -9.09 -18.51 -3.95
CA LEU A 170 -10.41 -19.12 -3.72
C LEU A 170 -10.29 -20.36 -2.82
N GLY A 171 -9.26 -21.18 -3.00
CA GLY A 171 -9.00 -22.34 -2.13
C GLY A 171 -8.65 -21.99 -0.68
N GLN A 172 -8.23 -20.74 -0.40
CA GLN A 172 -7.97 -20.24 0.96
C GLN A 172 -9.22 -19.57 1.57
N SER A 173 -10.27 -19.37 0.78
CA SER A 173 -11.51 -18.74 1.27
C SER A 173 -12.32 -19.72 2.10
N HIS A 174 -12.89 -19.21 3.19
CA HIS A 174 -13.84 -19.96 4.03
C HIS A 174 -15.29 -19.78 3.58
N ASP A 175 -15.53 -18.97 2.54
CA ASP A 175 -16.86 -18.78 1.96
C ASP A 175 -17.26 -20.03 1.14
N PRO A 176 -18.42 -20.66 1.41
CA PRO A 176 -18.85 -21.88 0.73
C PRO A 176 -19.01 -21.70 -0.80
N ARG A 177 -19.23 -20.47 -1.29
CA ARG A 177 -19.30 -20.18 -2.73
C ARG A 177 -17.98 -20.50 -3.43
N ALA A 178 -16.85 -20.39 -2.74
CA ALA A 178 -15.54 -20.72 -3.32
C ALA A 178 -15.46 -22.21 -3.68
N ALA A 179 -15.88 -23.11 -2.79
CA ALA A 179 -15.89 -24.55 -3.04
C ALA A 179 -16.78 -24.92 -4.24
N GLN A 180 -17.97 -24.30 -4.34
CA GLN A 180 -18.89 -24.51 -5.46
C GLN A 180 -18.25 -24.09 -6.80
N VAL A 181 -17.59 -22.94 -6.83
CA VAL A 181 -16.91 -22.46 -8.04
C VAL A 181 -15.72 -23.33 -8.43
N LEU A 182 -14.95 -23.82 -7.45
CA LEU A 182 -13.84 -24.73 -7.72
C LEU A 182 -14.33 -26.06 -8.33
N LEU A 183 -15.45 -26.60 -7.83
CA LEU A 183 -16.08 -27.79 -8.40
C LEU A 183 -16.57 -27.55 -9.84
N GLU A 184 -17.18 -26.40 -10.12
CA GLU A 184 -17.58 -26.02 -11.48
C GLU A 184 -16.38 -25.92 -12.44
N ILE A 185 -15.23 -25.46 -11.96
CA ILE A 185 -14.00 -25.36 -12.78
C ILE A 185 -13.45 -26.75 -13.10
N ILE A 186 -13.50 -27.70 -12.16
CA ILE A 186 -13.04 -29.09 -12.37
C ILE A 186 -13.93 -29.82 -13.39
N ASN A 187 -15.23 -29.56 -13.36
CA ASN A 187 -16.22 -30.26 -14.20
C ASN A 187 -16.39 -29.66 -15.61
N ARG A 188 -15.58 -28.67 -15.98
CA ARG A 188 -15.55 -28.06 -17.32
C ARG A 188 -14.42 -28.68 -18.15
#